data_AF-A0A0L8FQN7-F1
#
_entry.id   AF-A0A0L8FQN7-F1
#
_cell.length_a   1.000
_cell.length_b   1.000
_cell.length_c   1.000
_cell.angle_alpha   90.00
_cell.angle_beta   90.00
_cell.angle_gamma   90.00
#
_symmetry.space_group_name_H-M   'P 1'
#
loop_
_entity.id
_entity.type
_entity.pdbx_description
1 polymer ?
#
loop_
_entity_poly.entity_id
_entity_poly.type
_entity_poly.pdbx_seq_one_letter_code
_entity_poly.pdbx_strand_id
1 'polypeptide(L)'
;MLSLISYIFQLALTAAAPIYRGFLSDTDCRWCSLSQSCDDRTMQEQGLEPLTIGNILVKKTRFDSVGSYLSMSDQFYNDYDYSYDAEQYELLKAEGI
;
A
#
# COMPACT_ATOMS: atom_id res chain seq x y z
N MET A 1 11.25 -11.17 -6.32
CA MET A 1 10.72 -11.79 -7.57
C MET A 1 9.24 -12.18 -7.49
N LEU A 2 8.76 -12.84 -6.42
CA LEU A 2 7.32 -13.16 -6.27
C LEU A 2 6.43 -11.93 -6.07
N SER A 3 6.91 -10.87 -5.40
CA SER A 3 6.13 -9.66 -5.07
C SER A 3 5.61 -8.90 -6.30
N LEU A 4 6.44 -8.73 -7.33
CA LEU A 4 6.10 -7.94 -8.51
C LEU A 4 5.27 -8.75 -9.53
N ILE A 5 5.67 -10.01 -9.76
CA ILE A 5 5.07 -10.87 -10.78
C ILE A 5 3.79 -11.51 -10.26
N SER A 6 3.66 -11.87 -8.98
CA SER A 6 2.42 -12.53 -8.55
C SER A 6 1.27 -11.54 -8.40
N TYR A 7 1.53 -10.34 -7.88
CA TYR A 7 0.41 -9.50 -7.43
C TYR A 7 -0.35 -8.85 -8.60
N ILE A 8 0.33 -8.11 -9.48
CA ILE A 8 -0.33 -7.35 -10.56
C ILE A 8 -0.74 -8.26 -11.72
N PHE A 9 0.14 -9.19 -12.14
CA PHE A 9 -0.18 -10.09 -13.25
C PHE A 9 -1.26 -11.10 -12.88
N GLN A 10 -1.24 -11.68 -11.67
CA GLN A 10 -2.31 -12.61 -11.29
C GLN A 10 -3.63 -11.88 -11.17
N LEU A 11 -3.66 -10.67 -10.60
CA LEU A 11 -4.88 -9.86 -10.51
C LEU A 11 -5.50 -9.61 -11.88
N ALA A 12 -4.69 -9.17 -12.85
CA ALA A 12 -5.15 -8.94 -14.22
C ALA A 12 -5.61 -10.22 -14.92
N LEU A 13 -4.86 -11.32 -14.77
CA LEU A 13 -5.19 -12.60 -15.39
C LEU A 13 -6.48 -13.21 -14.82
N THR A 14 -6.77 -12.97 -13.54
CA THR A 14 -7.99 -13.46 -12.86
C THR A 14 -9.06 -12.39 -12.72
N ALA A 15 -9.07 -11.39 -13.60
CA ALA A 15 -10.07 -10.34 -13.60
C ALA A 15 -11.48 -10.94 -13.73
N ALA A 16 -12.35 -10.62 -12.76
CA ALA A 16 -13.67 -11.22 -12.62
C ALA A 16 -14.68 -10.30 -11.92
N ALA A 17 -14.41 -8.99 -11.85
CA ALA A 17 -15.26 -8.02 -11.17
C ALA A 17 -15.55 -6.78 -12.05
N PRO A 18 -16.24 -6.93 -13.21
CA PRO A 18 -16.53 -5.82 -14.11
C PRO A 18 -17.78 -5.00 -13.72
N ILE A 19 -18.58 -5.46 -12.75
CA ILE A 19 -19.85 -4.84 -12.37
C ILE A 19 -19.79 -4.38 -10.92
N TYR A 20 -20.11 -3.11 -10.67
CA TYR A 20 -20.22 -2.52 -9.34
C TYR A 20 -21.58 -1.86 -9.15
N ARG A 21 -22.27 -2.19 -8.05
CA ARG A 21 -23.59 -1.63 -7.70
C ARG A 21 -24.62 -1.71 -8.84
N GLY A 22 -24.56 -2.74 -9.67
CA GLY A 22 -25.48 -2.97 -10.80
C GLY A 22 -25.09 -2.26 -12.11
N PHE A 23 -23.96 -1.55 -12.14
CA PHE A 23 -23.46 -0.87 -13.33
C PHE A 23 -22.19 -1.54 -13.85
N LEU A 24 -22.06 -1.61 -15.18
CA LEU A 24 -20.79 -1.98 -15.81
C LEU A 24 -19.76 -0.88 -15.55
N SER A 25 -18.57 -1.26 -15.13
CA SER A 25 -17.47 -0.34 -14.86
C SER A 25 -16.36 -0.48 -15.89
N ASP A 26 -15.50 0.52 -15.94
CA ASP A 26 -14.29 0.54 -16.77
C ASP A 26 -13.10 -0.19 -16.12
N THR A 27 -13.36 -1.04 -15.11
CA THR A 27 -12.35 -1.84 -14.43
C THR A 27 -12.82 -3.27 -14.24
N ASP A 28 -11.97 -4.25 -14.57
CA ASP A 28 -12.34 -5.67 -14.48
C ASP A 28 -11.89 -6.32 -13.15
N CYS A 29 -11.19 -5.56 -12.31
CA CYS A 29 -10.55 -6.03 -11.09
C CYS A 29 -11.07 -5.33 -9.84
N ARG A 30 -11.32 -6.10 -8.77
CA ARG A 30 -11.87 -5.61 -7.49
C ARG A 30 -10.89 -4.88 -6.58
N TRP A 31 -9.61 -4.81 -6.94
CA TRP A 31 -8.58 -4.32 -6.03
C TRP A 31 -8.80 -2.89 -5.58
N CYS A 32 -9.06 -1.96 -6.51
CA CYS A 32 -9.23 -0.55 -6.19
C CYS A 32 -10.39 -0.32 -5.22
N SER A 33 -11.52 -1.03 -5.41
CA SER A 33 -12.67 -0.94 -4.52
C SER A 33 -12.38 -1.49 -3.13
N LEU A 34 -11.66 -2.61 -3.02
CA LEU A 34 -11.28 -3.17 -1.71
C LEU A 34 -10.29 -2.27 -0.98
N SER A 35 -9.26 -1.84 -1.68
CA SER A 35 -8.20 -0.96 -1.18
C SER A 35 -8.79 0.32 -0.59
N GLN A 36 -9.73 0.95 -1.29
CA GLN A 36 -10.42 2.15 -0.83
C GLN A 36 -11.49 1.88 0.25
N SER A 37 -12.12 0.69 0.25
CA SER A 37 -13.17 0.36 1.23
C SER A 37 -12.65 0.26 2.67
N CYS A 38 -11.36 0.04 2.85
CA CYS A 38 -10.68 -0.06 4.14
C CYS A 38 -9.64 1.06 4.33
N ASP A 39 -9.75 2.16 3.60
CA ASP A 39 -8.85 3.30 3.74
C ASP A 39 -9.23 4.12 4.98
N ASP A 40 -8.43 3.99 6.03
CA ASP A 40 -8.57 4.68 7.31
C ASP A 40 -7.78 5.99 7.39
N ARG A 41 -7.08 6.38 6.31
CA ARG A 41 -6.28 7.60 6.27
C ARG A 41 -7.15 8.85 6.39
N THR A 42 -6.73 9.76 7.24
CA THR A 42 -7.27 11.11 7.37
C THR A 42 -6.95 11.96 6.13
N MET A 43 -7.70 13.04 5.93
CA MET A 43 -7.45 13.99 4.84
C MET A 43 -6.03 14.58 4.87
N GLN A 44 -5.45 14.70 6.07
CA GLN A 44 -4.09 15.18 6.28
C GLN A 44 -3.06 14.14 5.87
N GLU A 45 -3.25 12.88 6.27
CA GLU A 45 -2.38 11.77 5.86
C GLU A 45 -2.41 11.52 4.35
N GLN A 46 -3.56 11.75 3.72
CA GLN A 46 -3.71 11.72 2.25
C GLN A 46 -3.07 12.94 1.56
N GLY A 47 -2.67 13.98 2.29
CA GLY A 47 -2.14 15.22 1.74
C GLY A 47 -3.17 16.15 1.10
N LEU A 48 -4.47 15.95 1.38
CA LEU A 48 -5.55 16.82 0.92
C LEU A 48 -5.66 18.11 1.76
N GLU A 49 -5.27 18.03 3.03
CA GLU A 49 -5.22 19.15 3.97
C GLU A 49 -3.81 19.27 4.57
N PRO A 50 -3.38 20.47 4.99
CA PRO A 50 -2.08 20.64 5.65
C PRO A 50 -2.01 19.84 6.95
N LEU A 51 -0.82 19.29 7.23
CA LEU A 51 -0.54 18.54 8.46
C LEU A 51 -0.58 19.50 9.66
N THR A 52 -1.60 19.39 10.52
CA THR A 52 -1.72 20.24 11.72
C THR A 52 -1.41 19.50 13.02
N ILE A 53 -1.57 18.17 13.06
CA ILE A 53 -1.35 17.34 14.25
C ILE A 53 -0.59 16.10 13.83
N GLY A 54 0.65 15.93 14.31
CA GLY A 54 1.37 14.65 14.52
C GLY A 54 1.46 13.60 13.42
N ASN A 55 0.80 13.80 12.27
CA ASN A 55 0.54 12.75 11.31
C ASN A 55 1.51 12.90 10.15
N ILE A 56 2.15 11.80 9.81
CA ILE A 56 3.06 11.71 8.67
C ILE A 56 2.18 11.58 7.42
N LEU A 57 2.67 12.04 6.27
CA LEU A 57 2.00 11.77 5.00
C LEU A 57 2.04 10.26 4.72
N VAL A 58 0.88 9.63 4.53
CA VAL A 58 0.76 8.19 4.27
C VAL A 58 0.26 7.99 2.85
N LYS A 59 1.18 7.60 1.97
CA LYS A 59 0.93 7.57 0.52
C LYS A 59 0.03 6.43 0.06
N LYS A 60 0.02 5.31 0.79
CA LYS A 60 -0.75 4.10 0.47
C LYS A 60 -1.71 3.76 1.60
N THR A 61 -2.87 3.20 1.28
CA THR A 61 -3.74 2.59 2.29
C THR A 61 -3.06 1.37 2.91
N ARG A 62 -3.51 0.98 4.10
CA ARG A 62 -3.12 -0.28 4.74
C ARG A 62 -3.41 -1.53 3.90
N PHE A 63 -4.38 -1.46 3.00
CA PHE A 63 -4.74 -2.54 2.08
C PHE A 63 -4.20 -2.21 0.68
N ASP A 64 -2.88 -2.28 0.52
CA ASP A 64 -2.18 -1.99 -0.74
C ASP A 64 -1.12 -3.07 -1.05
N SER A 65 -0.55 -2.97 -2.23
CA SER A 65 0.65 -3.64 -2.70
C SER A 65 1.83 -3.49 -1.73
N VAL A 66 2.72 -4.49 -1.74
CA VAL A 66 3.93 -4.52 -0.92
C VAL A 66 4.74 -3.23 -1.11
N GLY A 67 5.14 -2.61 0.00
CA GLY A 67 5.89 -1.35 0.01
C GLY A 67 7.41 -1.51 -0.04
N SER A 68 7.96 -2.61 0.48
CA SER A 68 9.40 -2.84 0.54
C SER A 68 9.79 -4.33 0.51
N TYR A 69 10.99 -4.60 0.06
CA TYR A 69 11.68 -5.88 0.17
C TYR A 69 12.40 -5.97 1.52
N LEU A 70 12.33 -7.15 2.13
CA LEU A 70 12.99 -7.46 3.41
C LEU A 70 14.44 -7.92 3.24
N SER A 71 14.82 -8.38 2.04
CA SER A 71 16.15 -8.97 1.84
C SER A 71 17.20 -7.86 1.70
N MET A 72 18.38 -8.07 2.31
CA MET A 72 19.49 -7.12 2.17
C MET A 72 19.97 -7.00 0.72
N SER A 73 19.91 -8.10 -0.04
CA SER A 73 20.33 -8.13 -1.45
C SER A 73 19.37 -7.36 -2.37
N ASP A 74 18.09 -7.26 -2.01
CA ASP A 74 17.06 -6.57 -2.80
C ASP A 74 16.78 -5.15 -2.28
N GLN A 75 17.50 -4.68 -1.27
CA GLN A 75 17.28 -3.35 -0.68
C GLN A 75 17.47 -2.22 -1.70
N PHE A 76 18.29 -2.45 -2.73
CA PHE A 76 18.46 -1.53 -3.86
C PHE A 76 17.15 -1.26 -4.62
N TYR A 77 16.19 -2.19 -4.60
CA TYR A 77 14.88 -2.04 -5.25
C TYR A 77 13.84 -1.32 -4.37
N ASN A 78 14.19 -0.94 -3.14
CA ASN A 78 13.33 -0.11 -2.28
C ASN A 78 13.51 1.37 -2.65
N ASP A 79 13.14 1.73 -3.87
CA ASP A 79 13.27 3.08 -4.44
C ASP A 79 12.08 4.00 -4.14
N TYR A 80 11.10 3.48 -3.40
CA TYR A 80 9.92 4.19 -2.97
C TYR A 80 10.07 4.73 -1.55
N ASP A 81 9.71 5.99 -1.35
CA ASP A 81 9.64 6.59 -0.01
C ASP A 81 8.35 6.17 0.70
N TYR A 82 8.48 5.26 1.67
CA TYR A 82 7.41 4.75 2.51
C TYR A 82 7.54 5.24 3.96
N SER A 83 6.40 5.54 4.57
CA SER A 83 6.32 5.96 5.96
C SER A 83 6.39 4.74 6.87
N TYR A 84 7.13 4.86 7.97
CA TYR A 84 7.22 3.82 9.01
C TYR A 84 7.30 4.47 10.39
N ASP A 85 7.04 3.68 11.43
CA ASP A 85 7.16 4.12 12.81
C ASP A 85 8.62 4.05 13.25
N ALA A 86 9.21 5.22 13.52
CA ALA A 86 10.62 5.34 13.92
C ALA A 86 10.89 4.77 15.32
N GLU A 87 9.94 4.86 16.25
CA GLU A 87 10.09 4.32 17.61
C GLU A 87 10.14 2.80 17.56
N GLN A 88 9.23 2.18 16.80
CA GLN A 88 9.22 0.73 16.60
C GLN A 88 10.46 0.25 15.85
N TYR A 89 10.92 1.00 14.85
CA TYR A 89 12.13 0.67 14.10
C TYR A 89 13.37 0.63 15.00
N GLU A 90 13.59 1.64 15.84
CA GLU A 90 14.74 1.68 16.75
C GLU A 90 14.64 0.62 17.84
N LEU A 91 13.43 0.31 18.34
CA LEU A 91 13.22 -0.78 19.29
C LEU A 91 13.64 -2.13 18.69
N LEU A 92 13.15 -2.45 17.49
CA LEU A 92 13.47 -3.72 16.83
C LEU A 92 14.98 -3.86 16.58
N LYS A 93 15.61 -2.78 16.14
CA LYS A 93 17.06 -2.72 15.93
C LYS A 93 17.87 -2.89 17.21
N ALA A 94 17.41 -2.33 18.33
CA ALA A 94 18.04 -2.50 19.64
C ALA A 94 17.97 -3.95 20.14
N GLU A 95 16.89 -4.66 19.83
CA GLU A 95 16.69 -6.09 20.13
C GLU A 95 17.40 -7.03 19.14
N GLY A 96 18.12 -6.48 18.15
CA GLY A 96 18.93 -7.24 17.21
C GLY A 96 18.17 -7.80 16.00
N ILE A 97 17.02 -7.21 15.68
CA ILE A 97 16.25 -7.48 14.45
C ILE A 97 16.66 -6.49 13.35
#